data_AF-A0A6C2TY46-F1
#
_entry.id   AF-A0A6C2TY46-F1
#
_cell.length_a   1.000
_cell.length_b   1.000
_cell.length_c   1.000
_cell.angle_alpha   90.00
_cell.angle_beta   90.00
_cell.angle_gamma   90.00
#
_symmetry.space_group_name_H-M   'P 1'
#
loop_
_entity.id
_entity.type
_entity.pdbx_description
1 polymer ?
#
loop_
_entity_poly.entity_id
_entity_poly.type
_entity_poly.pdbx_seq_one_letter_code
_entity_poly.pdbx_strand_id
1 'polypeptide(L)'
;MLFLSSWAVWGSVQPVDLRCEYRVDPLGIDNVQPRLSWKILDPDKTRGQRQTGYQVLVASSLEKLNQDIGDLWDSGAVKESQSANNVYQGASLKSGMECLWKVRICDIDGKVSDWSPVARFTVGLLDSTDWKGEWILKEDQLKTDHNWYRKNFTLSAEPTSGFVYVASFGYHELYVNGRKVTDQVMNPVSSYMKKRIPYLTYDISAHLKKGDNVIAVWHAAGWARWRRIREYRNIPFVFKAQAEIEVGNERLSFGSDTSWKCKKSHTEYYGDWDILRFGGETIDDRRKEDDWNTAVYDDRNWANAVVYDAAELNAKIPEGDNISFALNSNKDRSLRSLYSPIKAELSAQMVEPQVRFKEIAPIEVKDNKDGTYRIDMGENYTGFFEMNLYDGAEGDSVIFEISDQTELVMNWKQKSQYIFGKSGKGRFTNRFNLAGGRWITVYGLNYKPKLEDIKGYVITNDRKQISTFESSNELLNKIYKINHCHPIDIEKKGWHVPLKSSTRRV
;
A
#
# COMPACT_ATOMS: atom_id res chain seq x y z
N MET A 1 9.79 -38.49 41.06
CA MET A 1 9.07 -37.21 40.91
C MET A 1 8.08 -37.36 39.77
N LEU A 2 6.80 -37.49 40.11
CA LEU A 2 5.70 -37.48 39.14
C LEU A 2 5.44 -36.02 38.77
N PHE A 3 5.66 -35.66 37.51
CA PHE A 3 5.18 -34.40 36.95
C PHE A 3 3.67 -34.53 36.72
N LEU A 4 2.88 -33.92 37.58
CA LEU A 4 1.47 -33.65 37.31
C LEU A 4 1.42 -32.59 36.20
N SER A 5 1.13 -33.05 34.98
CA SER A 5 0.66 -32.18 33.91
C SER A 5 -0.66 -31.54 34.38
N SER A 6 -0.67 -30.23 34.60
CA SER A 6 -1.89 -29.48 34.82
C SER A 6 -2.71 -29.51 33.53
N TRP A 7 -3.86 -30.19 33.59
CA TRP A 7 -4.88 -30.06 32.56
C TRP A 7 -5.48 -28.68 32.75
N ALA A 8 -5.13 -27.73 31.88
CA ALA A 8 -5.86 -26.48 31.79
C ALA A 8 -7.31 -26.83 31.44
N VAL A 9 -8.25 -26.44 32.29
CA VAL A 9 -9.68 -26.61 32.03
C VAL A 9 -10.07 -25.50 31.04
N TRP A 10 -10.05 -25.79 29.74
CA TRP A 10 -10.52 -24.89 28.68
C TRP A 10 -12.06 -24.89 28.61
N GLY A 11 -12.72 -24.43 29.68
CA GLY A 11 -14.19 -24.46 29.84
C GLY A 11 -14.77 -23.11 30.29
N SER A 12 -14.19 -22.01 29.81
CA SER A 12 -14.75 -20.66 30.02
C SER A 12 -14.82 -19.93 28.69
N VAL A 13 -15.83 -19.08 28.55
CA VAL A 13 -15.97 -18.18 27.41
C VAL A 13 -14.74 -17.28 27.31
N GLN A 14 -14.23 -17.05 26.10
CA GLN A 14 -13.00 -16.29 25.86
C GLN A 14 -13.23 -15.11 24.91
N PRO A 15 -12.68 -13.93 25.20
CA PRO A 15 -12.56 -12.87 24.22
C PRO A 15 -11.44 -13.16 23.21
N VAL A 16 -11.77 -13.10 21.91
CA VAL A 16 -10.87 -13.40 20.78
C VAL A 16 -11.05 -12.38 19.64
N ASP A 17 -10.19 -12.40 18.61
CA ASP A 17 -10.27 -11.49 17.44
C ASP A 17 -10.40 -10.01 17.86
N LEU A 18 -9.50 -9.60 18.75
CA LEU A 18 -9.41 -8.24 19.27
C LEU A 18 -9.12 -7.26 18.13
N ARG A 19 -9.84 -6.14 18.12
CA ARG A 19 -9.74 -5.11 17.08
C ARG A 19 -9.79 -3.73 17.68
N CYS A 20 -8.92 -2.85 17.18
CA CYS A 20 -9.00 -1.41 17.38
C CYS A 20 -9.38 -0.77 16.03
N GLU A 21 -10.43 0.04 15.99
CA GLU A 21 -10.92 0.66 14.75
C GLU A 21 -11.10 -0.35 13.60
N TYR A 22 -11.73 -1.49 13.92
CA TYR A 22 -11.97 -2.63 13.01
C TYR A 22 -10.71 -3.40 12.53
N ARG A 23 -9.50 -3.00 12.94
CA ARG A 23 -8.22 -3.57 12.51
C ARG A 23 -7.55 -4.37 13.63
N VAL A 24 -6.78 -5.38 13.25
CA VAL A 24 -5.88 -6.10 14.15
C VAL A 24 -4.59 -5.30 14.25
N ASP A 25 -4.17 -5.00 15.48
CA ASP A 25 -2.93 -4.30 15.80
C ASP A 25 -2.60 -3.09 14.91
N PRO A 26 -3.53 -2.13 14.72
CA PRO A 26 -3.34 -1.04 13.78
C PRO A 26 -2.18 -0.13 14.20
N LEU A 27 -1.40 0.28 13.20
CA LEU A 27 -0.31 1.25 13.37
C LEU A 27 -0.75 2.65 12.97
N GLY A 28 -0.50 3.61 13.86
CA GLY A 28 -0.65 5.04 13.66
C GLY A 28 -2.07 5.48 13.41
N ILE A 29 -3.01 5.18 14.31
CA ILE A 29 -4.37 5.71 14.25
C ILE A 29 -4.41 7.18 14.70
N ASP A 30 -5.27 7.99 14.09
CA ASP A 30 -5.47 9.39 14.52
C ASP A 30 -6.64 9.55 15.50
N ASN A 31 -7.48 8.52 15.67
CA ASN A 31 -8.57 8.59 16.62
C ASN A 31 -8.03 8.46 18.05
N VAL A 32 -8.03 9.56 18.81
CA VAL A 32 -7.60 9.60 20.23
C VAL A 32 -8.61 8.98 21.21
N GLN A 33 -9.79 8.61 20.73
CA GLN A 33 -10.79 7.81 21.45
C GLN A 33 -11.13 6.56 20.64
N PRO A 34 -10.16 5.64 20.45
CA PRO A 34 -10.34 4.50 19.59
C PRO A 34 -11.43 3.56 20.09
N ARG A 35 -12.07 2.89 19.13
CA ARG A 35 -13.10 1.88 19.36
C ARG A 35 -12.47 0.49 19.43
N LEU A 36 -12.64 -0.17 20.57
CA LEU A 36 -12.16 -1.51 20.84
C LEU A 36 -13.30 -2.52 20.67
N SER A 37 -13.01 -3.64 20.01
CA SER A 37 -13.96 -4.72 19.76
C SER A 37 -13.32 -6.07 19.99
N TRP A 38 -14.11 -7.05 20.39
CA TRP A 38 -13.71 -8.44 20.54
C TRP A 38 -14.88 -9.35 20.15
N LYS A 39 -14.55 -10.57 19.72
CA LYS A 39 -15.51 -11.66 19.58
C LYS A 39 -15.52 -12.50 20.83
N ILE A 40 -16.65 -13.17 21.04
CA ILE A 40 -16.87 -14.06 22.17
C ILE A 40 -16.83 -15.48 21.62
N LEU A 41 -15.88 -16.29 22.10
CA LEU A 41 -15.79 -17.71 21.77
C LEU A 41 -16.20 -18.52 22.99
N ASP A 42 -17.25 -19.32 22.85
CA ASP A 42 -17.58 -20.37 23.81
C ASP A 42 -17.11 -21.73 23.25
N PRO A 43 -16.05 -22.34 23.80
CA PRO A 43 -15.56 -23.65 23.36
C PRO A 43 -16.64 -24.74 23.43
N ASP A 44 -17.55 -24.64 24.41
CA ASP A 44 -18.60 -25.63 24.65
C ASP A 44 -19.84 -25.40 23.76
N LYS A 45 -19.89 -24.27 23.04
CA LYS A 45 -20.99 -23.86 22.16
C LYS A 45 -22.35 -23.88 22.87
N THR A 46 -22.38 -23.42 24.11
CA THR A 46 -23.56 -23.40 24.96
C THR A 46 -24.64 -22.52 24.35
N ARG A 47 -25.85 -23.09 24.20
CA ARG A 47 -26.98 -22.36 23.59
C ARG A 47 -27.40 -21.20 24.49
N GLY A 48 -27.45 -20.00 23.92
CA GLY A 48 -27.86 -18.80 24.65
C GLY A 48 -26.76 -18.14 25.48
N GLN A 49 -25.51 -18.62 25.36
CA GLN A 49 -24.37 -17.99 26.01
C GLN A 49 -24.21 -16.54 25.55
N ARG A 50 -23.86 -15.65 26.48
CA ARG A 50 -23.68 -14.22 26.23
C ARG A 50 -22.76 -13.58 27.26
N GLN A 51 -22.13 -12.48 26.86
CA GLN A 51 -21.46 -11.57 27.79
C GLN A 51 -22.49 -10.76 28.59
N THR A 52 -22.27 -10.61 29.89
CA THR A 52 -23.03 -9.74 30.81
C THR A 52 -22.21 -8.56 31.34
N GLY A 53 -20.89 -8.62 31.21
CA GLY A 53 -19.98 -7.53 31.56
C GLY A 53 -18.58 -7.72 30.98
N TYR A 54 -17.74 -6.70 31.10
CA TYR A 54 -16.35 -6.74 30.65
C TYR A 54 -15.45 -5.86 31.51
N GLN A 55 -14.14 -6.07 31.37
CA GLN A 55 -13.12 -5.14 31.83
C GLN A 55 -12.01 -5.06 30.78
N VAL A 56 -11.62 -3.84 30.43
CA VAL A 56 -10.51 -3.53 29.53
C VAL A 56 -9.37 -2.89 30.32
N LEU A 57 -8.15 -3.36 30.06
CA LEU A 57 -6.92 -2.70 30.48
C LEU A 57 -6.16 -2.22 29.26
N VAL A 58 -5.67 -0.98 29.30
CA VAL A 58 -4.76 -0.39 28.31
C VAL A 58 -3.55 0.16 29.06
N ALA A 59 -2.36 -0.21 28.61
CA ALA A 59 -1.09 0.15 29.24
C ALA A 59 -0.08 0.68 28.22
N SER A 60 0.85 1.48 28.73
CA SER A 60 1.98 2.05 27.98
C SER A 60 3.15 1.07 27.78
N SER A 61 3.16 -0.06 28.50
CA SER A 61 4.21 -1.07 28.37
C SER A 61 3.68 -2.48 28.67
N LEU A 62 4.34 -3.48 28.10
CA LEU A 62 3.98 -4.88 28.30
C LEU A 62 4.20 -5.31 29.77
N GLU A 63 5.23 -4.76 30.41
CA GLU A 63 5.52 -5.01 31.83
C GLU A 63 4.34 -4.60 32.72
N LYS A 64 3.81 -3.39 32.55
CA LYS A 64 2.64 -2.91 33.29
C LYS A 64 1.41 -3.75 33.00
N LEU A 65 1.15 -4.05 31.72
CA LEU A 65 -0.01 -4.85 31.34
C LEU A 65 0.05 -6.28 31.91
N ASN A 66 1.24 -6.88 32.00
CA ASN A 66 1.43 -8.20 32.61
C ASN A 66 1.22 -8.20 34.14
N GLN A 67 1.35 -7.04 34.79
CA GLN A 67 1.02 -6.83 36.20
C GLN A 67 -0.45 -6.41 36.40
N ASP A 68 -1.30 -6.52 35.37
CA ASP A 68 -2.69 -6.04 35.35
C ASP A 68 -2.83 -4.54 35.66
N ILE A 69 -1.82 -3.74 35.32
CA ILE A 69 -1.84 -2.29 35.48
C ILE A 69 -2.21 -1.63 34.15
N GLY A 70 -3.43 -1.12 34.06
CA GLY A 70 -3.91 -0.30 32.94
C GLY A 70 -3.62 1.18 33.15
N ASP A 71 -2.34 1.59 33.08
CA ASP A 71 -1.93 2.98 33.38
C ASP A 71 -2.46 4.02 32.39
N LEU A 72 -2.84 3.60 31.18
CA LEU A 72 -3.55 4.45 30.23
C LEU A 72 -5.06 4.37 30.44
N TRP A 73 -5.59 3.17 30.68
CA TRP A 73 -7.00 2.95 30.99
C TRP A 73 -7.24 1.64 31.74
N ASP A 74 -8.05 1.71 32.79
CA ASP A 74 -8.76 0.57 33.35
C ASP A 74 -10.25 0.93 33.36
N SER A 75 -11.07 0.17 32.63
CA SER A 75 -12.52 0.42 32.60
C SER A 75 -13.21 0.06 33.92
N GLY A 76 -12.54 -0.67 34.81
CA GLY A 76 -13.18 -1.42 35.88
C GLY A 76 -14.15 -2.47 35.32
N ALA A 77 -14.92 -3.08 36.22
CA ALA A 77 -15.98 -4.00 35.82
C ALA A 77 -17.20 -3.23 35.28
N VAL A 78 -17.42 -3.30 33.97
CA VAL A 78 -18.57 -2.71 33.28
C VAL A 78 -19.66 -3.76 33.12
N LYS A 79 -20.90 -3.45 33.54
CA LYS A 79 -22.06 -4.36 33.45
C LYS A 79 -22.84 -4.17 32.14
N GLU A 80 -22.15 -4.38 31.02
CA GLU A 80 -22.72 -4.25 29.69
C GLU A 80 -22.39 -5.45 28.78
N SER A 81 -23.31 -5.76 27.87
CA SER A 81 -23.14 -6.84 26.89
C SER A 81 -22.44 -6.39 25.59
N GLN A 82 -22.07 -5.12 25.49
CA GLN A 82 -21.40 -4.57 24.31
C GLN A 82 -19.99 -5.17 24.17
N SER A 83 -19.72 -5.75 23.00
CA SER A 83 -18.42 -6.34 22.64
C SER A 83 -17.83 -5.73 21.36
N ALA A 84 -18.56 -4.83 20.72
CA ALA A 84 -18.12 -4.13 19.52
C ALA A 84 -18.14 -2.62 19.76
N ASN A 85 -17.12 -1.94 19.24
CA ASN A 85 -17.00 -0.49 19.27
C ASN A 85 -17.07 0.16 20.66
N ASN A 86 -16.51 -0.49 21.68
CA ASN A 86 -16.36 0.08 23.01
C ASN A 86 -15.34 1.22 22.95
N VAL A 87 -15.77 2.44 23.24
CA VAL A 87 -14.94 3.64 23.10
C VAL A 87 -13.94 3.70 24.27
N TYR A 88 -12.68 3.93 23.95
CA TYR A 88 -11.64 4.20 24.93
C TYR A 88 -11.96 5.47 25.74
N GLN A 89 -11.94 5.36 27.07
CA GLN A 89 -12.28 6.44 28.00
C GLN A 89 -11.14 6.75 28.99
N GLY A 90 -9.92 6.33 28.66
CA GLY A 90 -8.75 6.53 29.51
C GLY A 90 -8.07 7.88 29.36
N ALA A 91 -6.80 7.91 29.75
CA ALA A 91 -5.92 9.07 29.61
C ALA A 91 -5.80 9.51 28.14
N SER A 92 -5.63 10.82 27.91
CA SER A 92 -5.49 11.36 26.55
C SER A 92 -4.30 10.73 25.82
N LEU A 93 -4.57 10.20 24.62
CA LEU A 93 -3.57 9.60 23.75
C LEU A 93 -2.81 10.69 22.98
N LYS A 94 -1.50 10.51 22.83
CA LYS A 94 -0.59 11.47 22.20
C LYS A 94 0.13 10.86 21.01
N SER A 95 0.65 11.73 20.16
CA SER A 95 1.34 11.34 18.93
C SER A 95 2.50 10.36 19.17
N GLY A 96 2.54 9.30 18.38
CA GLY A 96 3.57 8.26 18.43
C GLY A 96 3.51 7.35 19.66
N MET A 97 2.45 7.37 20.46
CA MET A 97 2.30 6.43 21.57
C MET A 97 2.01 5.01 21.07
N GLU A 98 2.66 4.02 21.68
CA GLU A 98 2.26 2.62 21.59
C GLU A 98 1.35 2.27 22.78
N CYS A 99 0.27 1.55 22.50
CA CYS A 99 -0.73 1.16 23.49
C CYS A 99 -0.95 -0.34 23.39
N LEU A 100 -0.76 -1.03 24.52
CA LEU A 100 -1.01 -2.46 24.66
C LEU A 100 -2.29 -2.64 25.45
N TRP A 101 -3.15 -3.56 25.04
CA TRP A 101 -4.43 -3.76 25.71
C TRP A 101 -4.85 -5.22 25.76
N LYS A 102 -5.69 -5.52 26.73
CA LYS A 102 -6.35 -6.82 26.89
C LYS A 102 -7.72 -6.64 27.50
N VAL A 103 -8.59 -7.62 27.30
CA VAL A 103 -9.97 -7.61 27.79
C VAL A 103 -10.31 -8.94 28.43
N ARG A 104 -11.13 -8.92 29.47
CA ARG A 104 -11.82 -10.10 30.02
C ARG A 104 -13.31 -9.83 30.11
N ILE A 105 -14.11 -10.89 30.10
CA ILE A 105 -15.57 -10.80 30.05
C ILE A 105 -16.20 -11.57 31.22
N CYS A 106 -17.44 -11.24 31.54
CA CYS A 106 -18.29 -11.99 32.44
C CYS A 106 -19.39 -12.66 31.62
N ASP A 107 -19.64 -13.95 31.82
CA ASP A 107 -20.67 -14.70 31.10
C ASP A 107 -22.05 -14.61 31.77
N ILE A 108 -23.03 -15.38 31.28
CA ILE A 108 -24.40 -15.38 31.81
C ILE A 108 -24.50 -15.94 33.24
N ASP A 109 -23.57 -16.81 33.65
CA ASP A 109 -23.54 -17.45 34.97
C ASP A 109 -22.74 -16.62 35.99
N GLY A 110 -22.24 -15.45 35.58
CA GLY A 110 -21.43 -14.57 36.42
C GLY A 110 -19.97 -14.99 36.52
N LYS A 111 -19.51 -15.94 35.69
CA LYS A 111 -18.12 -16.39 35.67
C LYS A 111 -17.29 -15.41 34.82
N VAL A 112 -16.18 -14.95 35.41
CA VAL A 112 -15.20 -14.09 34.74
C VAL A 112 -14.23 -14.96 33.94
N SER A 113 -13.98 -14.59 32.68
CA SER A 113 -13.00 -15.25 31.83
C SER A 113 -11.57 -14.94 32.25
N ASP A 114 -10.63 -15.74 31.76
CA ASP A 114 -9.24 -15.30 31.66
C ASP A 114 -9.13 -14.04 30.78
N TRP A 115 -8.01 -13.33 30.91
CA TRP A 115 -7.66 -12.24 30.00
C TRP A 115 -7.48 -12.77 28.57
N SER A 116 -7.86 -11.95 27.58
CA SER A 116 -7.50 -12.17 26.18
C SER A 116 -5.97 -12.23 26.00
N PRO A 117 -5.49 -12.74 24.86
CA PRO A 117 -4.17 -12.37 24.37
C PRO A 117 -3.99 -10.84 24.34
N VAL A 118 -2.76 -10.37 24.52
CA VAL A 118 -2.42 -8.95 24.38
C VAL A 118 -2.57 -8.54 22.92
N ALA A 119 -3.30 -7.46 22.69
CA ALA A 119 -3.37 -6.78 21.41
C ALA A 119 -2.73 -5.38 21.55
N ARG A 120 -2.46 -4.73 20.42
CA ARG A 120 -1.85 -3.40 20.41
C ARG A 120 -2.57 -2.43 19.48
N PHE A 121 -2.24 -1.16 19.61
CA PHE A 121 -2.41 -0.15 18.57
C PHE A 121 -1.39 0.96 18.81
N THR A 122 -0.99 1.68 17.77
CA THR A 122 -0.16 2.88 17.94
C THR A 122 -0.92 4.11 17.48
N VAL A 123 -0.65 5.25 18.12
CA VAL A 123 -1.21 6.55 17.76
C VAL A 123 -0.28 7.20 16.76
N GLY A 124 -0.87 7.77 15.71
CA GLY A 124 -0.17 8.42 14.63
C GLY A 124 0.43 9.77 15.01
N LEU A 125 0.72 10.62 14.02
CA LEU A 125 1.09 12.01 14.23
C LEU A 125 -0.18 12.87 14.08
N LEU A 126 -0.73 13.31 15.21
CA LEU A 126 -2.05 13.94 15.31
C LEU A 126 -2.08 15.36 14.74
N ASP A 127 -1.07 16.15 15.06
CA ASP A 127 -1.00 17.55 14.66
C ASP A 127 0.08 17.78 13.61
N SER A 128 -0.13 18.78 12.75
CA SER A 128 0.85 19.14 11.72
C SER A 128 2.21 19.57 12.32
N THR A 129 2.23 20.06 13.56
CA THR A 129 3.44 20.43 14.31
C THR A 129 4.21 19.24 14.88
N ASP A 130 3.60 18.05 14.95
CA ASP A 130 4.28 16.83 15.38
C ASP A 130 5.23 16.30 14.30
N TRP A 131 5.03 16.74 13.06
CA TRP A 131 5.90 16.43 11.94
C TRP A 131 7.17 17.28 11.97
N LYS A 132 8.31 16.60 12.06
CA LYS A 132 9.68 17.13 12.00
C LYS A 132 10.27 17.08 10.60
N GLY A 133 9.63 16.36 9.67
CA GLY A 133 10.06 16.26 8.28
C GLY A 133 9.54 17.39 7.41
N GLU A 134 10.35 17.78 6.44
CA GLU A 134 10.00 18.68 5.34
C GLU A 134 9.42 17.92 4.15
N TRP A 135 8.62 18.60 3.33
CA TRP A 135 8.25 18.07 2.02
C TRP A 135 9.45 18.18 1.08
N ILE A 136 10.01 17.04 0.66
CA ILE A 136 11.22 17.03 -0.17
C ILE A 136 10.97 16.46 -1.56
N LEU A 137 11.81 16.87 -2.50
CA LEU A 137 11.85 16.38 -3.88
C LEU A 137 13.26 16.27 -4.44
N LYS A 138 13.38 15.59 -5.59
CA LYS A 138 14.55 15.68 -6.48
C LYS A 138 14.32 16.87 -7.40
N GLU A 139 15.27 17.81 -7.47
CA GLU A 139 15.06 19.14 -8.08
C GLU A 139 14.64 19.10 -9.56
N ASP A 140 15.26 18.23 -10.35
CA ASP A 140 15.10 18.07 -11.80
C ASP A 140 14.16 16.91 -12.17
N GLN A 141 13.29 16.49 -11.25
CA GLN A 141 12.39 15.35 -11.49
C GLN A 141 11.28 15.67 -12.51
N LEU A 142 10.94 14.67 -13.31
CA LEU A 142 9.74 14.66 -14.13
C LEU A 142 8.62 13.89 -13.42
N LYS A 143 7.36 14.20 -13.75
CA LYS A 143 6.19 13.47 -13.23
C LYS A 143 6.08 12.02 -13.74
N THR A 144 6.91 11.65 -14.71
CA THR A 144 7.06 10.27 -15.18
C THR A 144 8.12 9.51 -14.37
N ASP A 145 9.06 10.20 -13.71
CA ASP A 145 10.16 9.54 -13.02
C ASP A 145 9.65 8.73 -11.82
N HIS A 146 10.31 7.60 -11.59
CA HIS A 146 10.36 7.00 -10.26
C HIS A 146 11.73 7.31 -9.66
N ASN A 147 11.74 7.85 -8.45
CA ASN A 147 12.93 8.36 -7.78
C ASN A 147 13.26 7.53 -6.55
N TRP A 148 14.55 7.26 -6.35
CA TRP A 148 15.09 6.71 -5.13
C TRP A 148 15.52 7.82 -4.19
N TYR A 149 15.24 7.65 -2.91
CA TYR A 149 15.71 8.51 -1.82
C TYR A 149 16.33 7.63 -0.74
N ARG A 150 17.40 8.08 -0.10
CA ARG A 150 18.04 7.36 1.01
C ARG A 150 18.61 8.31 2.06
N LYS A 151 18.60 7.89 3.32
CA LYS A 151 19.29 8.55 4.43
C LYS A 151 19.98 7.51 5.30
N ASN A 152 21.30 7.64 5.40
CA ASN A 152 22.12 6.84 6.30
C ASN A 152 22.11 7.46 7.71
N PHE A 153 22.17 6.61 8.72
CA PHE A 153 22.29 6.99 10.13
C PHE A 153 22.92 5.83 10.91
N THR A 154 23.43 6.12 12.11
CA THR A 154 24.11 5.13 12.94
C THR A 154 23.41 5.00 14.29
N LEU A 155 23.24 3.78 14.76
CA LEU A 155 22.67 3.47 16.08
C LEU A 155 23.77 3.01 17.05
N SER A 156 23.80 3.62 18.24
CA SER A 156 24.80 3.36 19.28
C SER A 156 24.63 2.00 19.97
N ALA A 157 23.40 1.50 20.05
CA ALA A 157 23.03 0.22 20.63
C ALA A 157 21.97 -0.49 19.77
N GLU A 158 21.53 -1.67 20.21
CA GLU A 158 20.42 -2.35 19.56
C GLU A 158 19.10 -1.58 19.80
N PRO A 159 18.29 -1.35 18.75
CA PRO A 159 17.01 -0.68 18.88
C PRO A 159 15.98 -1.59 19.54
N THR A 160 15.12 -1.01 20.38
CA THR A 160 14.00 -1.70 21.03
C THR A 160 12.68 -1.46 20.30
N SER A 161 12.57 -0.33 19.59
CA SER A 161 11.42 0.05 18.77
C SER A 161 11.84 0.98 17.64
N GLY A 162 11.05 1.03 16.57
CA GLY A 162 11.31 1.91 15.44
C GLY A 162 10.10 2.07 14.56
N PHE A 163 9.62 3.30 14.41
CA PHE A 163 8.52 3.65 13.53
C PHE A 163 8.92 4.68 12.48
N VAL A 164 8.42 4.53 11.27
CA VAL A 164 8.53 5.55 10.21
C VAL A 164 7.15 5.94 9.72
N TYR A 165 6.88 7.24 9.73
CA TYR A 165 5.67 7.84 9.18
C TYR A 165 5.99 8.38 7.79
N VAL A 166 5.19 8.04 6.77
CA VAL A 166 5.42 8.50 5.38
C VAL A 166 4.13 9.00 4.76
N ALA A 167 4.11 10.27 4.38
CA ALA A 167 3.08 10.91 3.57
C ALA A 167 3.64 11.21 2.18
N SER A 168 2.93 10.86 1.11
CA SER A 168 3.43 11.09 -0.25
C SER A 168 2.34 11.53 -1.22
N PHE A 169 2.66 12.51 -2.07
CA PHE A 169 1.87 12.81 -3.25
C PHE A 169 2.22 11.82 -4.36
N GLY A 170 1.34 10.85 -4.59
CA GLY A 170 1.63 9.71 -5.45
C GLY A 170 1.84 8.45 -4.63
N TYR A 171 2.76 7.60 -5.05
CA TYR A 171 3.04 6.32 -4.42
C TYR A 171 4.44 6.24 -3.83
N HIS A 172 4.61 5.42 -2.79
CA HIS A 172 5.91 5.11 -2.23
C HIS A 172 6.02 3.64 -1.82
N GLU A 173 7.26 3.16 -1.78
CA GLU A 173 7.67 1.95 -1.07
C GLU A 173 8.78 2.32 -0.08
N LEU A 174 8.71 1.76 1.13
CA LEU A 174 9.71 1.96 2.18
C LEU A 174 10.65 0.75 2.26
N TYR A 175 11.94 1.04 2.38
CA TYR A 175 13.01 0.07 2.54
C TYR A 175 13.87 0.42 3.75
N VAL A 176 14.32 -0.60 4.47
CA VAL A 176 15.30 -0.48 5.54
C VAL A 176 16.34 -1.57 5.37
N ASN A 177 17.61 -1.18 5.32
CA ASN A 177 18.76 -2.10 5.21
C ASN A 177 18.60 -3.17 4.11
N GLY A 178 18.24 -2.74 2.90
CA GLY A 178 18.07 -3.59 1.71
C GLY A 178 16.72 -4.29 1.60
N ARG A 179 15.88 -4.27 2.65
CA ARG A 179 14.61 -5.00 2.69
C ARG A 179 13.42 -4.06 2.57
N LYS A 180 12.47 -4.40 1.70
CA LYS A 180 11.17 -3.72 1.66
C LYS A 180 10.44 -3.99 2.99
N VAL A 181 9.84 -2.97 3.59
CA VAL A 181 9.25 -3.08 4.94
C VAL A 181 7.91 -3.82 4.92
N THR A 182 7.13 -3.71 3.83
CA THR A 182 5.86 -4.44 3.66
C THR A 182 5.69 -4.95 2.23
N ASP A 183 4.90 -6.00 2.06
CA ASP A 183 4.49 -6.51 0.73
C ASP A 183 3.33 -5.74 0.11
N GLN A 184 2.84 -4.71 0.80
CA GLN A 184 1.81 -3.82 0.28
C GLN A 184 2.34 -3.08 -0.96
N VAL A 185 1.44 -2.80 -1.90
CA VAL A 185 1.73 -2.14 -3.17
C VAL A 185 0.89 -0.89 -3.31
N MET A 186 1.27 0.02 -4.19
CA MET A 186 0.44 1.18 -4.55
C MET A 186 0.00 2.03 -3.33
N ASN A 187 0.86 2.13 -2.32
CA ASN A 187 0.64 2.93 -1.12
C ASN A 187 1.07 4.38 -1.35
N PRO A 188 0.41 5.39 -0.75
CA PRO A 188 -0.87 5.33 -0.07
C PRO A 188 -2.06 5.18 -1.03
N VAL A 189 -3.25 4.96 -0.46
CA VAL A 189 -4.51 5.04 -1.21
C VAL A 189 -4.73 6.43 -1.83
N SER A 190 -5.46 6.45 -2.94
CA SER A 190 -5.82 7.71 -3.60
C SER A 190 -6.79 8.53 -2.74
N SER A 191 -6.55 9.83 -2.66
CA SER A 191 -7.37 10.80 -1.94
C SER A 191 -7.56 12.07 -2.77
N TYR A 192 -8.43 12.97 -2.31
CA TYR A 192 -8.43 14.33 -2.83
C TYR A 192 -7.23 15.11 -2.26
N MET A 193 -6.11 15.07 -2.99
CA MET A 193 -4.79 15.56 -2.55
C MET A 193 -4.73 17.05 -2.15
N LYS A 194 -5.72 17.86 -2.52
CA LYS A 194 -5.83 19.26 -2.07
C LYS A 194 -6.43 19.43 -0.68
N LYS A 195 -7.16 18.43 -0.20
CA LYS A 195 -7.77 18.45 1.14
C LYS A 195 -7.01 17.57 2.12
N ARG A 196 -6.64 16.36 1.69
CA ARG A 196 -6.10 15.36 2.61
C ARG A 196 -5.10 14.44 1.92
N ILE A 197 -3.97 14.19 2.55
CA ILE A 197 -2.96 13.21 2.13
C ILE A 197 -2.88 12.11 3.18
N PRO A 198 -3.25 10.86 2.84
CA PRO A 198 -3.07 9.74 3.73
C PRO A 198 -1.58 9.50 3.98
N TYR A 199 -1.20 9.30 5.24
CA TYR A 199 0.13 8.79 5.60
C TYR A 199 0.02 7.37 6.15
N LEU A 200 1.12 6.62 6.03
CA LEU A 200 1.25 5.29 6.63
C LEU A 200 2.29 5.32 7.74
N THR A 201 2.07 4.46 8.75
CA THR A 201 3.02 4.17 9.81
C THR A 201 3.59 2.78 9.59
N TYR A 202 4.91 2.68 9.58
CA TYR A 202 5.65 1.45 9.37
C TYR A 202 6.41 1.09 10.64
N ASP A 203 6.23 -0.12 11.15
CA ASP A 203 7.09 -0.71 12.19
C ASP A 203 8.35 -1.25 11.49
N ILE A 204 9.50 -0.63 11.77
CA ILE A 204 10.79 -0.97 11.18
C ILE A 204 11.73 -1.63 12.18
N SER A 205 11.27 -1.87 13.41
CA SER A 205 12.09 -2.39 14.52
C SER A 205 12.91 -3.63 14.11
N ALA A 206 12.26 -4.61 13.47
CA ALA A 206 12.87 -5.86 13.01
C ALA A 206 13.87 -5.72 11.84
N HIS A 207 13.95 -4.54 11.21
CA HIS A 207 14.86 -4.27 10.09
C HIS A 207 16.11 -3.50 10.51
N LEU A 208 16.11 -2.92 11.71
CA LEU A 208 17.22 -2.13 12.24
C LEU A 208 18.26 -3.03 12.91
N LYS A 209 19.46 -2.48 13.11
CA LYS A 209 20.58 -3.13 13.80
C LYS A 209 21.45 -2.09 14.50
N LYS A 210 22.25 -2.50 15.48
CA LYS A 210 23.35 -1.65 15.96
C LYS A 210 24.32 -1.28 14.81
N GLY A 211 24.86 -0.06 14.83
CA GLY A 211 25.77 0.46 13.82
C GLY A 211 25.06 1.12 12.65
N ASP A 212 25.60 0.99 11.44
CA ASP A 212 25.11 1.72 10.27
C ASP A 212 23.81 1.15 9.69
N ASN A 213 22.86 2.04 9.49
CA ASN A 213 21.54 1.77 8.95
C ASN A 213 21.22 2.74 7.81
N VAL A 214 20.27 2.33 6.97
CA VAL A 214 19.70 3.20 5.95
C VAL A 214 18.18 3.03 5.93
N ILE A 215 17.48 4.16 5.84
CA ILE A 215 16.07 4.21 5.41
C ILE A 215 16.06 4.72 3.98
N ALA A 216 15.32 4.04 3.12
CA ALA A 216 15.22 4.34 1.71
C ALA A 216 13.76 4.35 1.24
N VAL A 217 13.44 5.24 0.31
CA VAL A 217 12.10 5.40 -0.26
C VAL A 217 12.20 5.34 -1.78
N TRP A 218 11.40 4.48 -2.40
CA TRP A 218 11.16 4.52 -3.84
C TRP A 218 9.84 5.22 -4.09
N HIS A 219 9.88 6.38 -4.74
CA HIS A 219 8.73 7.29 -4.86
C HIS A 219 8.36 7.53 -6.32
N ALA A 220 7.06 7.51 -6.62
CA ALA A 220 6.50 7.76 -7.94
C ALA A 220 5.31 8.73 -7.85
N ALA A 221 5.09 9.53 -8.89
CA ALA A 221 4.06 10.56 -8.86
C ALA A 221 2.62 10.01 -8.79
N GLY A 222 2.36 8.76 -9.21
CA GLY A 222 1.03 8.15 -9.16
C GLY A 222 -0.07 9.06 -9.71
N TRP A 223 -1.17 9.17 -8.95
CA TRP A 223 -2.29 10.08 -9.29
C TRP A 223 -1.92 11.57 -9.29
N ALA A 224 -0.79 11.99 -8.71
CA ALA A 224 -0.32 13.38 -8.76
C ALA A 224 0.16 13.81 -10.16
N ARG A 225 0.14 12.90 -11.14
CA ARG A 225 0.36 13.19 -12.56
C ARG A 225 -0.94 13.31 -13.36
N TRP A 226 -2.11 13.16 -12.74
CA TRP A 226 -3.39 13.21 -13.44
C TRP A 226 -3.78 14.64 -13.84
N ARG A 227 -4.04 14.87 -15.13
CA ARG A 227 -4.19 16.24 -15.71
C ARG A 227 -5.62 16.61 -16.08
N ARG A 228 -6.55 15.65 -16.04
CA ARG A 228 -7.92 15.83 -16.53
C ARG A 228 -8.74 16.82 -15.71
N ILE A 229 -8.52 16.82 -14.40
CA ILE A 229 -9.16 17.75 -13.48
C ILE A 229 -8.25 18.96 -13.30
N ARG A 230 -8.78 20.17 -13.53
CA ARG A 230 -8.03 21.42 -13.45
C ARG A 230 -7.36 21.60 -12.09
N GLU A 231 -8.05 21.20 -11.03
CA GLU A 231 -7.59 21.29 -9.65
C GLU A 231 -6.40 20.36 -9.36
N TYR A 232 -6.17 19.34 -10.19
CA TYR A 232 -5.01 18.43 -10.11
C TYR A 232 -3.87 18.81 -11.05
N ARG A 233 -4.00 19.91 -11.81
CA ARG A 233 -2.88 20.43 -12.60
C ARG A 233 -1.80 20.94 -11.63
N ASN A 234 -0.56 20.48 -11.82
CA ASN A 234 0.60 20.79 -10.98
C ASN A 234 0.40 20.51 -9.48
N ILE A 235 -0.22 19.37 -9.15
CA ILE A 235 -0.08 18.80 -7.80
C ILE A 235 1.41 18.56 -7.52
N PRO A 236 1.91 18.76 -6.30
CA PRO A 236 3.30 18.46 -5.95
C PRO A 236 3.70 16.99 -6.23
N PHE A 237 4.98 16.74 -6.54
CA PHE A 237 5.58 15.39 -6.54
C PHE A 237 6.61 15.36 -5.42
N VAL A 238 6.14 15.08 -4.22
CA VAL A 238 6.92 15.22 -2.99
C VAL A 238 6.46 14.16 -1.99
N PHE A 239 7.34 13.85 -1.05
CA PHE A 239 6.97 13.11 0.14
C PHE A 239 7.52 13.80 1.39
N LYS A 240 6.93 13.47 2.53
CA LYS A 240 7.36 13.85 3.87
C LYS A 240 7.47 12.58 4.68
N ALA A 241 8.58 12.42 5.41
CA ALA A 241 8.82 11.26 6.25
C ALA A 241 9.38 11.68 7.62
N GLN A 242 9.18 10.83 8.61
CA GLN A 242 9.75 10.98 9.95
C GLN A 242 10.01 9.61 10.57
N ALA A 243 11.20 9.43 11.13
CA ALA A 243 11.58 8.25 11.88
C ALA A 243 11.61 8.57 13.38
N GLU A 244 11.12 7.63 14.19
CA GLU A 244 11.14 7.65 15.66
C GLU A 244 11.65 6.28 16.12
N ILE A 245 12.85 6.23 16.70
CA ILE A 245 13.56 4.98 17.02
C ILE A 245 14.01 5.05 18.47
N GLU A 246 13.67 4.01 19.24
CA GLU A 246 14.12 3.84 20.63
C GLU A 246 15.36 2.95 20.65
N VAL A 247 16.45 3.44 21.26
CA VAL A 247 17.76 2.78 21.31
C VAL A 247 18.32 2.89 22.71
N GLY A 248 18.29 1.79 23.47
CA GLY A 248 18.61 1.81 24.89
C GLY A 248 17.66 2.74 25.67
N ASN A 249 18.19 3.83 26.22
CA ASN A 249 17.42 4.86 26.93
C ASN A 249 17.27 6.16 26.12
N GLU A 250 17.73 6.17 24.87
CA GLU A 250 17.70 7.33 23.99
C GLU A 250 16.67 7.15 22.88
N ARG A 251 16.05 8.26 22.49
CA ARG A 251 15.15 8.32 21.34
C ARG A 251 15.80 9.09 20.20
N LEU A 252 16.07 8.40 19.10
CA LEU A 252 16.51 9.02 17.85
C LEU A 252 15.28 9.43 17.03
N SER A 253 15.23 10.71 16.65
CA SER A 253 14.14 11.27 15.87
C SER A 253 14.65 12.20 14.79
N PHE A 254 14.26 11.95 13.53
CA PHE A 254 14.64 12.79 12.40
C PHE A 254 13.62 12.72 11.26
N GLY A 255 13.57 13.79 10.48
CA GLY A 255 12.66 13.94 9.35
C GLY A 255 13.31 13.79 7.97
N SER A 256 12.47 13.85 6.94
CA SER A 256 12.85 14.22 5.58
C SER A 256 13.39 15.65 5.56
N ASP A 257 14.55 15.85 4.94
CA ASP A 257 15.23 17.15 4.85
C ASP A 257 16.24 17.13 3.69
N THR A 258 17.03 18.19 3.54
CA THR A 258 18.02 18.33 2.46
C THR A 258 19.25 17.42 2.61
N SER A 259 19.40 16.70 3.72
CA SER A 259 20.48 15.71 3.88
C SER A 259 20.16 14.36 3.23
N TRP A 260 18.89 14.14 2.83
CA TRP A 260 18.51 12.95 2.07
C TRP A 260 19.16 12.99 0.69
N LYS A 261 19.70 11.84 0.27
CA LYS A 261 20.22 11.65 -1.09
C LYS A 261 19.11 11.18 -2.01
N CYS A 262 19.12 11.62 -3.26
CA CYS A 262 18.14 11.25 -4.27
C CYS A 262 18.72 11.03 -5.66
N LYS A 263 18.08 10.15 -6.44
CA LYS A 263 18.46 9.80 -7.81
C LYS A 263 17.26 9.25 -8.58
N LYS A 264 17.21 9.47 -9.90
CA LYS A 264 16.23 8.80 -10.77
C LYS A 264 16.53 7.30 -10.80
N SER A 265 15.52 6.47 -10.58
CA SER A 265 15.65 5.01 -10.64
C SER A 265 15.76 4.52 -12.09
N HIS A 266 15.98 3.22 -12.25
CA HIS A 266 15.89 2.53 -13.54
C HIS A 266 14.45 2.34 -14.05
N THR A 267 13.45 2.92 -13.39
CA THR A 267 12.04 2.81 -13.79
C THR A 267 11.36 4.16 -13.91
N GLU A 268 10.35 4.23 -14.76
CA GLU A 268 9.51 5.40 -14.96
C GLU A 268 8.16 5.00 -15.55
N TYR A 269 7.20 5.92 -15.51
CA TYR A 269 5.93 5.72 -16.20
C TYR A 269 6.08 5.80 -17.72
N TYR A 270 5.47 4.83 -18.41
CA TYR A 270 5.28 4.86 -19.86
C TYR A 270 3.98 5.59 -20.19
N GLY A 271 4.06 6.68 -20.94
CA GLY A 271 2.89 7.42 -21.43
C GLY A 271 2.06 8.11 -20.34
N ASP A 272 0.82 8.47 -20.70
CA ASP A 272 -0.10 9.23 -19.87
C ASP A 272 -0.80 8.36 -18.81
N TRP A 273 -1.37 9.03 -17.79
CA TRP A 273 -2.31 8.44 -16.83
C TRP A 273 -3.57 9.28 -16.82
N ASP A 274 -4.51 8.89 -17.68
CA ASP A 274 -5.84 9.48 -17.76
C ASP A 274 -6.87 8.39 -18.07
N ILE A 275 -8.15 8.70 -17.84
CA ILE A 275 -9.25 7.80 -18.18
C ILE A 275 -9.16 7.50 -19.67
N LEU A 276 -9.23 6.21 -20.01
CA LEU A 276 -9.06 5.68 -21.38
C LEU A 276 -7.62 5.79 -21.94
N ARG A 277 -6.64 6.19 -21.11
CA ARG A 277 -5.22 6.35 -21.46
C ARG A 277 -4.35 6.05 -20.22
N PHE A 278 -4.23 4.79 -19.84
CA PHE A 278 -3.62 4.38 -18.57
C PHE A 278 -2.09 4.16 -18.62
N GLY A 279 -1.50 4.08 -19.82
CA GLY A 279 -0.05 3.98 -19.98
C GLY A 279 0.50 2.68 -19.41
N GLY A 280 1.69 2.73 -18.82
CA GLY A 280 2.32 1.60 -18.16
C GLY A 280 3.63 2.02 -17.50
N GLU A 281 4.62 1.14 -17.54
CA GLU A 281 5.95 1.41 -16.96
C GLU A 281 7.06 1.06 -17.95
N THR A 282 8.13 1.84 -17.92
CA THR A 282 9.42 1.50 -18.52
C THR A 282 10.35 1.02 -17.43
N ILE A 283 11.02 -0.10 -17.67
CA ILE A 283 12.16 -0.58 -16.88
C ILE A 283 13.39 -0.59 -17.79
N ASP A 284 14.42 0.18 -17.44
CA ASP A 284 15.67 0.30 -18.20
C ASP A 284 16.84 -0.31 -17.43
N ASP A 285 17.09 -1.60 -17.64
CA ASP A 285 18.08 -2.36 -16.88
C ASP A 285 19.53 -1.94 -17.17
N ARG A 286 19.78 -1.10 -18.19
CA ARG A 286 21.09 -0.45 -18.39
C ARG A 286 21.44 0.52 -17.26
N ARG A 287 20.41 1.01 -16.55
CA ARG A 287 20.51 1.96 -15.43
C ARG A 287 20.28 1.29 -14.07
N LYS A 288 20.19 -0.04 -14.03
CA LYS A 288 19.96 -0.78 -12.80
C LYS A 288 21.14 -0.59 -11.85
N GLU A 289 20.82 -0.33 -10.59
CA GLU A 289 21.78 -0.26 -9.51
C GLU A 289 21.29 -1.16 -8.39
N ASP A 290 22.06 -2.22 -8.13
CA ASP A 290 21.78 -3.14 -7.04
C ASP A 290 22.20 -2.52 -5.70
N ASP A 291 21.60 -3.00 -4.61
CA ASP A 291 21.95 -2.64 -3.23
C ASP A 291 21.91 -1.14 -2.86
N TRP A 292 21.33 -0.28 -3.70
CA TRP A 292 21.19 1.18 -3.47
C TRP A 292 20.55 1.55 -2.11
N ASN A 293 19.72 0.65 -1.59
CA ASN A 293 18.98 0.75 -0.34
C ASN A 293 19.68 0.02 0.83
N THR A 294 20.96 -0.30 0.72
CA THR A 294 21.81 -0.84 1.80
C THR A 294 22.75 0.23 2.35
N ALA A 295 23.17 0.13 3.61
CA ALA A 295 23.99 1.16 4.25
C ALA A 295 25.38 1.31 3.62
N VAL A 296 25.93 0.22 3.06
CA VAL A 296 27.28 0.15 2.47
C VAL A 296 27.38 0.74 1.07
N TYR A 297 26.24 1.02 0.42
CA TYR A 297 26.21 1.57 -0.92
C TYR A 297 26.78 3.00 -0.95
N ASP A 298 27.64 3.26 -1.94
CA ASP A 298 28.31 4.54 -2.17
C ASP A 298 27.41 5.53 -2.93
N ASP A 299 26.82 6.47 -2.21
CA ASP A 299 25.91 7.49 -2.73
C ASP A 299 26.56 8.86 -2.92
N ARG A 300 27.90 8.96 -2.92
CA ARG A 300 28.61 10.24 -3.08
C ARG A 300 28.22 11.00 -4.36
N ASN A 301 27.84 10.26 -5.39
CA ASN A 301 27.41 10.81 -6.68
C ASN A 301 25.89 11.07 -6.77
N TRP A 302 25.13 10.81 -5.71
CA TRP A 302 23.70 11.14 -5.65
C TRP A 302 23.52 12.61 -5.25
N ALA A 303 22.51 13.24 -5.86
CA ALA A 303 22.13 14.61 -5.53
C ALA A 303 21.52 14.66 -4.12
N ASN A 304 21.60 15.81 -3.46
CA ASN A 304 20.79 16.05 -2.27
C ASN A 304 19.34 16.36 -2.68
N ALA A 305 18.39 15.93 -1.88
CA ALA A 305 17.01 16.37 -2.02
C ALA A 305 16.89 17.87 -1.67
N VAL A 306 15.87 18.52 -2.22
CA VAL A 306 15.54 19.92 -1.94
C VAL A 306 14.16 20.00 -1.28
N VAL A 307 13.95 21.04 -0.48
CA VAL A 307 12.63 21.31 0.12
C VAL A 307 11.70 21.87 -0.94
N TYR A 308 10.43 21.48 -0.87
CA TYR A 308 9.40 21.98 -1.75
C TYR A 308 9.13 23.47 -1.52
N ASP A 309 9.37 24.27 -2.56
CA ASP A 309 8.95 25.66 -2.64
C ASP A 309 8.12 25.88 -3.91
N ALA A 310 6.85 26.28 -3.72
CA ALA A 310 5.94 26.52 -4.83
C ALA A 310 6.37 27.72 -5.70
N ALA A 311 6.94 28.77 -5.11
CA ALA A 311 7.39 29.96 -5.84
C ALA A 311 8.60 29.62 -6.72
N GLU A 312 9.58 28.88 -6.19
CA GLU A 312 10.75 28.44 -6.97
C GLU A 312 10.35 27.54 -8.14
N LEU A 313 9.45 26.58 -7.91
CA LEU A 313 8.94 25.73 -8.99
C LEU A 313 8.15 26.51 -10.04
N ASN A 314 7.37 27.51 -9.62
CA ASN A 314 6.60 28.35 -10.53
C ASN A 314 7.47 29.30 -11.36
N ALA A 315 8.61 29.75 -10.84
CA ALA A 315 9.58 30.55 -11.58
C ALA A 315 10.19 29.78 -12.77
N LYS A 316 10.22 28.45 -12.70
CA LYS A 316 10.68 27.55 -13.78
C LYS A 316 9.61 27.31 -14.86
N ILE A 317 8.36 27.75 -14.68
CA ILE A 317 7.27 27.56 -15.66
C ILE A 317 7.25 28.76 -16.62
N PRO A 318 7.55 28.57 -17.93
CA PRO A 318 7.56 29.66 -18.91
C PRO A 318 6.24 30.42 -18.98
N GLU A 319 6.30 31.72 -19.26
CA GLU A 319 5.10 32.50 -19.54
C GLU A 319 4.48 32.09 -20.88
N GLY A 320 3.16 31.89 -20.90
CA GLY A 320 2.41 31.52 -22.11
C GLY A 320 2.14 30.02 -22.29
N ASP A 321 2.67 29.15 -21.43
CA ASP A 321 2.50 27.70 -21.52
C ASP A 321 1.11 27.25 -21.02
N ASN A 322 0.09 27.57 -21.82
CA ASN A 322 -1.30 27.17 -21.63
C ASN A 322 -1.49 25.71 -22.06
N ILE A 323 -1.15 24.80 -21.16
CA ILE A 323 -1.34 23.38 -21.36
C ILE A 323 -2.84 23.05 -21.51
N SER A 324 -3.28 22.85 -22.75
CA SER A 324 -4.58 22.29 -23.11
C SER A 324 -4.46 20.77 -23.19
N PHE A 325 -4.98 20.05 -22.19
CA PHE A 325 -5.22 18.61 -22.35
C PHE A 325 -6.55 18.19 -21.72
N ALA A 326 -7.53 18.05 -22.60
CA ALA A 326 -8.64 17.11 -22.48
C ALA A 326 -9.33 17.04 -23.85
N LEU A 327 -9.05 16.03 -24.67
CA LEU A 327 -9.84 15.79 -25.88
C LEU A 327 -11.34 15.73 -25.47
N ASN A 328 -12.17 16.59 -26.08
CA ASN A 328 -13.64 16.73 -25.92
C ASN A 328 -14.19 17.68 -24.84
N SER A 329 -13.73 18.93 -24.73
CA SER A 329 -14.60 19.98 -24.14
C SER A 329 -14.38 21.35 -24.77
N ASN A 330 -15.48 22.04 -25.06
CA ASN A 330 -15.53 23.36 -25.71
C ASN A 330 -15.30 24.53 -24.72
N LYS A 331 -14.70 24.28 -23.56
CA LYS A 331 -14.39 25.35 -22.59
C LYS A 331 -13.02 25.93 -22.90
N ASP A 332 -12.91 27.26 -22.79
CA ASP A 332 -11.62 27.95 -22.79
C ASP A 332 -10.72 27.42 -21.66
N ARG A 333 -9.45 27.17 -21.99
CA ARG A 333 -8.53 26.30 -21.23
C ARG A 333 -7.15 26.93 -21.02
N SER A 334 -6.93 28.16 -21.46
CA SER A 334 -5.75 28.93 -21.12
C SER A 334 -5.80 29.37 -19.67
N LEU A 335 -5.34 28.50 -18.79
CA LEU A 335 -5.03 28.84 -17.40
C LEU A 335 -3.64 28.31 -17.10
N ARG A 336 -2.70 29.23 -16.83
CA ARG A 336 -1.38 28.95 -16.29
C ARG A 336 -1.57 28.15 -15.01
N SER A 337 -1.31 26.84 -15.06
CA SER A 337 -1.36 26.01 -13.86
C SER A 337 -0.09 26.26 -13.07
N LEU A 338 -0.23 26.68 -11.82
CA LEU A 338 0.89 26.92 -10.93
C LEU A 338 0.83 25.95 -9.74
N TYR A 339 1.99 25.61 -9.21
CA TYR A 339 2.13 24.94 -7.92
C TYR A 339 1.61 25.87 -6.81
N SER A 340 1.02 25.26 -5.77
CA SER A 340 0.51 25.98 -4.60
C SER A 340 1.20 25.48 -3.33
N PRO A 341 1.28 26.29 -2.25
CA PRO A 341 1.67 25.79 -0.94
C PRO A 341 0.85 24.55 -0.55
N ILE A 342 1.49 23.59 0.11
CA ILE A 342 0.83 22.36 0.57
C ILE A 342 0.00 22.71 1.81
N LYS A 343 -1.32 22.71 1.66
CA LYS A 343 -2.30 22.96 2.73
C LYS A 343 -3.14 21.73 3.09
N ALA A 344 -2.84 20.59 2.48
CA ALA A 344 -3.59 19.37 2.71
C ALA A 344 -3.32 18.84 4.12
N GLU A 345 -4.37 18.39 4.78
CA GLU A 345 -4.30 17.72 6.08
C GLU A 345 -3.63 16.36 5.94
N LEU A 346 -2.67 16.06 6.80
CA LEU A 346 -2.10 14.71 6.90
C LEU A 346 -2.99 13.90 7.84
N SER A 347 -3.41 12.72 7.39
CA SER A 347 -4.21 11.82 8.21
C SER A 347 -3.77 10.37 8.04
N ALA A 348 -3.86 9.56 9.07
CA ALA A 348 -3.61 8.14 9.04
C ALA A 348 -4.47 7.44 7.98
N GLN A 349 -3.87 6.53 7.23
CA GLN A 349 -4.63 5.65 6.35
C GLN A 349 -5.43 4.62 7.18
N MET A 350 -6.74 4.82 7.25
CA MET A 350 -7.69 3.95 7.99
C MET A 350 -8.43 2.95 7.10
N VAL A 351 -7.94 2.70 5.89
CA VAL A 351 -8.48 1.71 4.94
C VAL A 351 -7.45 0.63 4.66
N GLU A 352 -7.93 -0.55 4.25
CA GLU A 352 -7.07 -1.67 3.91
C GLU A 352 -6.12 -1.31 2.77
N PRO A 353 -4.82 -1.68 2.88
CA PRO A 353 -3.82 -1.41 1.86
C PRO A 353 -4.11 -2.20 0.58
N GLN A 354 -3.45 -1.84 -0.52
CA GLN A 354 -3.48 -2.68 -1.72
C GLN A 354 -2.43 -3.79 -1.64
N VAL A 355 -2.79 -4.99 -2.07
CA VAL A 355 -1.95 -6.20 -2.01
C VAL A 355 -2.03 -6.99 -3.31
N ARG A 356 -1.05 -7.87 -3.53
CA ARG A 356 -1.11 -8.95 -4.53
C ARG A 356 -2.07 -10.03 -4.01
N PHE A 357 -3.36 -9.85 -4.28
CA PHE A 357 -4.42 -10.67 -3.70
C PHE A 357 -4.47 -12.09 -4.25
N LYS A 358 -4.24 -12.25 -5.56
CA LYS A 358 -4.30 -13.54 -6.24
C LYS A 358 -3.25 -13.60 -7.35
N GLU A 359 -2.45 -14.66 -7.39
CA GLU A 359 -1.56 -14.98 -8.51
C GLU A 359 -2.34 -15.63 -9.65
N ILE A 360 -2.07 -15.19 -10.88
CA ILE A 360 -2.66 -15.67 -12.13
C ILE A 360 -1.57 -16.34 -12.96
N ALA A 361 -1.79 -17.59 -13.35
CA ALA A 361 -0.95 -18.28 -14.30
C ALA A 361 -1.57 -18.15 -15.71
N PRO A 362 -0.79 -17.77 -16.74
CA PRO A 362 -1.29 -17.78 -18.10
C PRO A 362 -1.61 -19.19 -18.57
N ILE A 363 -2.52 -19.31 -19.54
CA ILE A 363 -2.98 -20.59 -20.08
C ILE A 363 -2.45 -20.88 -21.48
N GLU A 364 -2.03 -19.84 -22.22
CA GLU A 364 -1.57 -20.00 -23.59
C GLU A 364 -0.59 -18.89 -23.99
N VAL A 365 0.39 -19.25 -24.84
CA VAL A 365 1.20 -18.33 -25.63
C VAL A 365 1.05 -18.70 -27.11
N LYS A 366 0.42 -17.81 -27.86
CA LYS A 366 0.20 -17.95 -29.30
C LYS A 366 1.20 -17.11 -30.10
N ASP A 367 1.79 -17.73 -31.10
CA ASP A 367 2.68 -17.07 -32.05
C ASP A 367 1.83 -16.34 -33.11
N ASN A 368 2.11 -15.06 -33.32
CA ASN A 368 1.50 -14.29 -34.40
C ASN A 368 2.41 -14.30 -35.63
N LYS A 369 1.81 -14.16 -36.82
CA LYS A 369 2.53 -14.18 -38.10
C LYS A 369 3.54 -13.02 -38.27
N ASP A 370 3.39 -11.96 -37.48
CA ASP A 370 4.23 -10.77 -37.48
C ASP A 370 5.44 -10.87 -36.53
N GLY A 371 5.68 -12.04 -35.92
CA GLY A 371 6.79 -12.27 -34.99
C GLY A 371 6.50 -11.83 -33.56
N THR A 372 5.26 -11.45 -33.24
CA THR A 372 4.82 -11.12 -31.88
C THR A 372 4.22 -12.33 -31.17
N TYR A 373 4.12 -12.27 -29.85
CA TYR A 373 3.51 -13.32 -29.04
C TYR A 373 2.29 -12.79 -28.31
N ARG A 374 1.16 -13.49 -28.40
CA ARG A 374 -0.07 -13.17 -27.67
C ARG A 374 -0.21 -14.12 -26.50
N ILE A 375 -0.13 -13.60 -25.29
CA ILE A 375 -0.32 -14.34 -24.05
C ILE A 375 -1.79 -14.22 -23.64
N ASP A 376 -2.42 -15.35 -23.32
CA ASP A 376 -3.73 -15.41 -22.66
C ASP A 376 -3.53 -15.70 -21.16
N MET A 377 -3.87 -14.73 -20.31
CA MET A 377 -3.78 -14.87 -18.85
C MET A 377 -4.88 -15.78 -18.26
N GLY A 378 -5.83 -16.23 -19.07
CA GLY A 378 -6.91 -17.15 -18.70
C GLY A 378 -8.12 -16.52 -18.03
N GLU A 379 -7.94 -15.31 -17.48
CA GLU A 379 -9.00 -14.47 -16.92
C GLU A 379 -8.67 -12.98 -17.10
N ASN A 380 -9.72 -12.15 -17.17
CA ASN A 380 -9.58 -10.70 -17.15
C ASN A 380 -9.32 -10.24 -15.71
N TYR A 381 -8.36 -9.34 -15.50
CA TYR A 381 -8.08 -8.80 -14.17
C TYR A 381 -7.47 -7.41 -14.24
N THR A 382 -7.51 -6.70 -13.11
CA THR A 382 -6.74 -5.47 -12.91
C THR A 382 -5.60 -5.76 -11.96
N GLY A 383 -4.38 -5.44 -12.36
CA GLY A 383 -3.24 -5.64 -11.49
C GLY A 383 -1.89 -5.54 -12.15
N PHE A 384 -0.96 -6.31 -11.62
CA PHE A 384 0.42 -6.39 -12.11
C PHE A 384 0.57 -7.60 -13.01
N PHE A 385 1.57 -7.54 -13.88
CA PHE A 385 2.16 -8.73 -14.46
C PHE A 385 3.67 -8.67 -14.33
N GLU A 386 4.27 -9.84 -14.41
CA GLU A 386 5.71 -10.00 -14.48
C GLU A 386 6.08 -11.03 -15.53
N MET A 387 7.26 -10.83 -16.11
CA MET A 387 7.79 -11.73 -17.12
C MET A 387 9.31 -11.78 -16.98
N ASN A 388 9.87 -12.98 -16.85
CA ASN A 388 11.30 -13.19 -16.99
C ASN A 388 11.68 -13.11 -18.48
N LEU A 389 12.77 -12.41 -18.76
CA LEU A 389 13.22 -12.08 -20.10
C LEU A 389 14.65 -12.59 -20.32
N TYR A 390 14.90 -13.16 -21.50
CA TYR A 390 16.16 -13.81 -21.83
C TYR A 390 16.65 -13.38 -23.22
N ASP A 391 17.86 -13.78 -23.56
CA ASP A 391 18.44 -13.71 -24.91
C ASP A 391 18.36 -12.32 -25.58
N GLY A 392 18.39 -11.25 -24.79
CA GLY A 392 18.47 -9.86 -25.26
C GLY A 392 19.90 -9.35 -25.35
N ALA A 393 20.15 -8.37 -26.23
CA ALA A 393 21.35 -7.55 -26.21
C ALA A 393 21.12 -6.25 -25.41
N GLU A 394 22.19 -5.63 -24.91
CA GLU A 394 22.09 -4.34 -24.21
C GLU A 394 21.40 -3.29 -25.09
N GLY A 395 20.29 -2.71 -24.61
CA GLY A 395 19.49 -1.75 -25.35
C GLY A 395 18.32 -2.34 -26.15
N ASP A 396 18.24 -3.66 -26.32
CA ASP A 396 17.06 -4.31 -26.89
C ASP A 396 15.84 -4.01 -26.05
N SER A 397 14.70 -3.84 -26.70
CA SER A 397 13.44 -3.47 -26.04
C SER A 397 12.36 -4.52 -26.23
N VAL A 398 11.72 -4.90 -25.12
CA VAL A 398 10.50 -5.70 -25.11
C VAL A 398 9.32 -4.78 -24.79
N ILE A 399 8.26 -4.87 -25.60
CA ILE A 399 7.05 -4.07 -25.42
C ILE A 399 5.88 -4.98 -25.05
N PHE A 400 5.09 -4.54 -24.08
CA PHE A 400 3.88 -5.21 -23.61
C PHE A 400 2.67 -4.33 -23.89
N GLU A 401 1.73 -4.80 -24.71
CA GLU A 401 0.45 -4.12 -24.94
C GLU A 401 -0.71 -4.97 -24.39
N ILE A 402 -1.58 -4.35 -23.58
CA ILE A 402 -2.59 -5.06 -22.80
C ILE A 402 -3.99 -4.81 -23.35
N SER A 403 -4.78 -5.87 -23.46
CA SER A 403 -6.16 -5.83 -23.94
C SER A 403 -7.12 -6.66 -23.10
N ASP A 404 -8.37 -6.18 -23.00
CA ASP A 404 -9.52 -6.88 -22.41
C ASP A 404 -10.44 -7.47 -23.48
N GLN A 405 -10.04 -7.45 -24.75
CA GLN A 405 -10.81 -7.92 -25.91
C GLN A 405 -9.94 -8.80 -26.82
N THR A 406 -10.52 -9.89 -27.33
CA THR A 406 -9.78 -10.85 -28.16
C THR A 406 -9.30 -10.21 -29.47
N GLU A 407 -10.13 -9.36 -30.05
CA GLU A 407 -9.94 -8.67 -31.33
C GLU A 407 -9.02 -7.44 -31.28
N LEU A 408 -8.72 -6.92 -30.08
CA LEU A 408 -7.87 -5.75 -29.91
C LEU A 408 -6.47 -6.14 -29.41
N VAL A 409 -5.46 -5.44 -29.93
CA VAL A 409 -4.07 -5.59 -29.45
C VAL A 409 -3.88 -4.83 -28.13
N MET A 410 -4.55 -3.69 -27.99
CA MET A 410 -4.39 -2.79 -26.85
C MET A 410 -5.69 -2.04 -26.53
N ASN A 411 -6.05 -1.99 -25.25
CA ASN A 411 -7.09 -1.11 -24.73
C ASN A 411 -6.47 0.07 -23.99
N TRP A 412 -7.08 1.24 -24.15
CA TRP A 412 -6.80 2.42 -23.30
C TRP A 412 -5.33 2.81 -23.18
N LYS A 413 -4.55 2.62 -24.26
CA LYS A 413 -3.11 2.91 -24.32
C LYS A 413 -2.30 2.23 -23.19
N GLN A 414 -2.72 1.05 -22.76
CA GLN A 414 -2.02 0.27 -21.75
C GLN A 414 -0.79 -0.39 -22.35
N LYS A 415 0.37 0.17 -22.06
CA LYS A 415 1.63 -0.20 -22.70
C LYS A 415 2.80 -0.04 -21.74
N SER A 416 3.60 -1.09 -21.62
CA SER A 416 4.84 -1.08 -20.85
C SER A 416 6.04 -1.47 -21.71
N GLN A 417 7.23 -1.10 -21.25
CA GLN A 417 8.49 -1.36 -21.93
C GLN A 417 9.52 -1.92 -20.95
N TYR A 418 10.30 -2.88 -21.42
CA TYR A 418 11.52 -3.32 -20.77
C TYR A 418 12.70 -3.10 -21.72
N ILE A 419 13.83 -2.61 -21.21
CA ILE A 419 15.07 -2.41 -21.97
C ILE A 419 16.16 -3.24 -21.31
N PHE A 420 16.78 -4.14 -22.06
CA PHE A 420 17.83 -5.02 -21.54
C PHE A 420 19.09 -4.26 -21.16
N GLY A 421 19.67 -4.65 -20.01
CA GLY A 421 21.04 -4.33 -19.63
C GLY A 421 22.06 -5.31 -20.22
N LYS A 422 23.32 -5.19 -19.78
CA LYS A 422 24.47 -5.97 -20.27
C LYS A 422 24.36 -7.49 -20.09
N SER A 423 23.57 -7.94 -19.12
CA SER A 423 23.40 -9.36 -18.81
C SER A 423 22.64 -10.13 -19.91
N GLY A 424 21.87 -9.42 -20.75
CA GLY A 424 20.93 -10.03 -21.70
C GLY A 424 19.78 -10.80 -21.05
N LYS A 425 19.64 -10.71 -19.72
CA LYS A 425 18.59 -11.34 -18.91
C LYS A 425 17.94 -10.31 -18.02
N GLY A 426 16.64 -10.47 -17.81
CA GLY A 426 15.81 -9.44 -17.22
C GLY A 426 14.56 -9.95 -16.54
N ARG A 427 13.88 -9.06 -15.84
CA ARG A 427 12.53 -9.30 -15.33
C ARG A 427 11.72 -8.03 -15.41
N PHE A 428 10.66 -8.04 -16.21
CA PHE A 428 9.64 -7.00 -16.11
C PHE A 428 8.74 -7.30 -14.91
N THR A 429 8.45 -6.30 -14.09
CA THR A 429 7.45 -6.41 -13.01
C THR A 429 6.89 -5.02 -12.73
N ASN A 430 5.57 -4.88 -12.81
CA ASN A 430 4.94 -3.61 -12.45
C ASN A 430 5.23 -3.21 -11.00
N ARG A 431 5.29 -1.90 -10.74
CA ARG A 431 5.54 -1.36 -9.38
C ARG A 431 4.57 -0.27 -8.98
N PHE A 432 4.41 0.75 -9.83
CA PHE A 432 3.60 1.95 -9.54
C PHE A 432 2.52 2.21 -10.59
N ASN A 433 2.27 1.27 -11.49
CA ASN A 433 1.20 1.29 -12.50
C ASN A 433 0.44 -0.05 -12.51
N LEU A 434 -0.81 -0.04 -12.97
CA LEU A 434 -1.68 -1.21 -13.07
C LEU A 434 -2.14 -1.40 -14.52
N ALA A 435 -2.22 -2.64 -14.96
CA ALA A 435 -2.86 -3.01 -16.21
C ALA A 435 -4.18 -3.72 -15.96
N GLY A 436 -5.20 -3.40 -16.75
CA GLY A 436 -6.49 -4.08 -16.81
C GLY A 436 -6.66 -4.81 -18.14
N GLY A 437 -6.73 -6.13 -18.10
CA GLY A 437 -6.92 -6.96 -19.28
C GLY A 437 -6.71 -8.45 -19.02
N ARG A 438 -6.96 -9.25 -20.06
CA ARG A 438 -6.70 -10.70 -20.10
C ARG A 438 -5.54 -11.05 -21.02
N TRP A 439 -5.35 -10.28 -22.09
CA TRP A 439 -4.35 -10.58 -23.10
C TRP A 439 -3.18 -9.61 -23.07
N ILE A 440 -1.98 -10.14 -23.22
CA ILE A 440 -0.75 -9.36 -23.33
C ILE A 440 -0.08 -9.70 -24.66
N THR A 441 0.07 -8.70 -25.52
CA THR A 441 0.82 -8.84 -26.78
C THR A 441 2.25 -8.37 -26.55
N VAL A 442 3.21 -9.25 -26.82
CA VAL A 442 4.63 -9.05 -26.55
C VAL A 442 5.40 -8.90 -27.86
N TYR A 443 6.18 -7.83 -27.96
CA TYR A 443 7.04 -7.51 -29.10
C TYR A 443 8.50 -7.52 -28.69
N GLY A 444 9.40 -7.78 -29.64
CA GLY A 444 10.85 -7.64 -29.43
C GLY A 444 11.53 -8.87 -28.83
N LEU A 445 10.83 -10.00 -28.72
CA LEU A 445 11.43 -11.28 -28.33
C LEU A 445 11.91 -12.04 -29.58
N ASN A 446 13.10 -12.63 -29.50
CA ASN A 446 13.67 -13.53 -30.51
C ASN A 446 13.39 -15.02 -30.18
N TYR A 447 12.68 -15.30 -29.09
CA TYR A 447 12.29 -16.63 -28.63
C TYR A 447 10.82 -16.66 -28.25
N LYS A 448 10.21 -17.85 -28.32
CA LYS A 448 8.85 -18.07 -27.82
C LYS A 448 8.88 -18.13 -26.29
N PRO A 449 8.19 -17.22 -25.58
CA PRO A 449 8.20 -17.23 -24.12
C PRO A 449 7.42 -18.43 -23.58
N LYS A 450 7.86 -18.92 -22.43
CA LYS A 450 7.20 -20.04 -21.74
C LYS A 450 6.20 -19.53 -20.73
N LEU A 451 5.16 -20.33 -20.46
CA LEU A 451 4.15 -20.02 -19.45
C LEU A 451 4.76 -19.87 -18.05
N GLU A 452 5.82 -20.62 -17.73
CA GLU A 452 6.52 -20.57 -16.44
C GLU A 452 7.23 -19.24 -16.17
N ASP A 453 7.52 -18.47 -17.22
CA ASP A 453 8.22 -17.19 -17.13
C ASP A 453 7.28 -16.02 -16.83
N ILE A 454 5.97 -16.24 -16.91
CA ILE A 454 4.95 -15.18 -16.90
C ILE A 454 4.01 -15.39 -15.71
N LYS A 455 3.75 -14.31 -14.98
CA LYS A 455 2.74 -14.31 -13.90
C LYS A 455 1.92 -13.04 -13.91
N GLY A 456 0.66 -13.15 -13.54
CA GLY A 456 -0.22 -12.03 -13.23
C GLY A 456 -0.50 -11.95 -11.74
N TYR A 457 -0.84 -10.77 -11.24
CA TYR A 457 -1.31 -10.57 -9.89
C TYR A 457 -2.53 -9.67 -9.90
N VAL A 458 -3.65 -10.14 -9.37
CA VAL A 458 -4.79 -9.27 -9.08
C VAL A 458 -4.39 -8.34 -7.95
N ILE A 459 -4.44 -7.02 -8.20
CA ILE A 459 -4.17 -6.02 -7.18
C ILE A 459 -5.50 -5.43 -6.71
N THR A 460 -5.77 -5.52 -5.42
CA THR A 460 -6.96 -4.94 -4.79
C THR A 460 -6.69 -4.62 -3.33
N ASN A 461 -7.64 -3.95 -2.67
CA ASN A 461 -7.59 -3.73 -1.23
C ASN A 461 -7.63 -5.08 -0.48
N ASP A 462 -6.81 -5.22 0.56
CA ASP A 462 -6.68 -6.43 1.40
C ASP A 462 -7.88 -6.64 2.34
N ARG A 463 -9.07 -6.75 1.75
CA ARG A 463 -10.31 -6.96 2.50
C ARG A 463 -10.45 -8.44 2.81
N LYS A 464 -10.63 -8.75 4.10
CA LYS A 464 -10.95 -10.11 4.54
C LYS A 464 -12.33 -10.53 4.01
N GLN A 465 -12.40 -11.69 3.39
CA GLN A 465 -13.68 -12.33 3.08
C GLN A 465 -14.37 -12.77 4.39
N ILE A 466 -15.59 -12.26 4.62
CA ILE A 466 -16.37 -12.52 5.85
C ILE A 466 -17.64 -13.35 5.61
N SER A 467 -17.96 -13.65 4.35
CA SER A 467 -19.14 -14.43 3.98
C SER A 467 -18.86 -15.34 2.79
N THR A 468 -19.57 -16.46 2.76
CA THR A 468 -19.62 -17.41 1.66
C THR A 468 -21.08 -17.61 1.26
N PHE A 469 -21.32 -17.97 0.01
CA PHE A 469 -22.65 -18.33 -0.50
C PHE A 469 -22.54 -19.56 -1.39
N GLU A 470 -23.45 -20.50 -1.17
CA GLU A 470 -23.65 -21.68 -2.00
C GLU A 470 -25.13 -22.00 -2.08
N SER A 471 -25.57 -22.50 -3.23
CA SER A 471 -26.93 -22.95 -3.48
C SER A 471 -26.94 -24.16 -4.41
N SER A 472 -28.10 -24.81 -4.52
CA SER A 472 -28.32 -25.87 -5.51
C SER A 472 -28.37 -25.36 -6.96
N ASN A 473 -28.42 -24.04 -7.17
CA ASN A 473 -28.45 -23.44 -8.51
C ASN A 473 -27.05 -23.00 -8.94
N GLU A 474 -26.49 -23.70 -9.93
CA GLU A 474 -25.16 -23.37 -10.46
C GLU A 474 -25.02 -21.94 -10.98
N LEU A 475 -26.08 -21.38 -11.58
CA LEU A 475 -26.04 -20.02 -12.11
C LEU A 475 -25.91 -19.00 -10.97
N LEU A 476 -26.63 -19.19 -9.86
CA LEU A 476 -26.48 -18.33 -8.69
C LEU A 476 -25.08 -18.42 -8.08
N ASN A 477 -24.52 -19.64 -8.03
CA ASN A 477 -23.14 -19.83 -7.57
C ASN A 477 -22.12 -19.14 -8.49
N LYS A 478 -22.35 -19.13 -9.82
CA LYS A 478 -21.52 -18.40 -10.80
C LYS A 478 -21.66 -16.89 -10.65
N ILE A 479 -22.88 -16.37 -10.50
CA ILE A 479 -23.14 -14.93 -10.26
C ILE A 479 -22.45 -14.48 -8.96
N TYR A 480 -22.55 -15.28 -7.88
CA TYR A 480 -21.84 -15.00 -6.64
C TYR A 480 -20.32 -14.95 -6.86
N LYS A 481 -19.74 -15.93 -7.57
CA LYS A 481 -18.31 -15.94 -7.89
C LYS A 481 -17.88 -14.71 -8.70
N ILE A 482 -18.65 -14.29 -9.72
CA ILE A 482 -18.32 -13.11 -10.54
C ILE A 482 -18.41 -11.81 -9.73
N ASN A 483 -19.41 -11.68 -8.85
CA ASN A 483 -19.55 -10.47 -8.02
C ASN A 483 -18.52 -10.42 -6.88
N HIS A 484 -18.05 -11.57 -6.40
CA HIS A 484 -17.12 -11.66 -5.29
C HIS A 484 -15.65 -11.66 -5.74
N CYS A 485 -15.36 -12.21 -6.91
CA CYS A 485 -14.05 -12.13 -7.56
C CYS A 485 -14.06 -10.97 -8.56
N HIS A 486 -13.36 -9.88 -8.25
CA HIS A 486 -13.08 -8.81 -9.23
C HIS A 486 -12.54 -9.39 -10.55
N PRO A 487 -12.86 -8.74 -11.68
CA PRO A 487 -13.88 -9.19 -12.62
C PRO A 487 -13.52 -10.53 -13.29
N ILE A 488 -14.21 -11.62 -12.94
CA ILE A 488 -14.15 -12.87 -13.73
C ILE A 488 -14.85 -12.68 -15.08
N ASP A 489 -14.17 -13.15 -16.11
CA ASP A 489 -14.52 -13.14 -17.53
C ASP A 489 -15.90 -13.77 -17.85
N ILE A 490 -16.65 -13.15 -18.77
CA ILE A 490 -18.00 -13.57 -19.21
C ILE A 490 -17.93 -14.60 -20.36
N GLU A 491 -16.77 -14.82 -20.99
CA GLU A 491 -16.75 -15.51 -22.29
C GLU A 491 -16.66 -17.04 -22.29
N LYS A 492 -16.55 -17.74 -21.15
CA LYS A 492 -16.24 -19.18 -21.22
C LYS A 492 -17.33 -20.12 -21.72
N LYS A 493 -18.56 -19.69 -22.05
CA LYS A 493 -19.58 -20.52 -22.71
C LYS A 493 -20.62 -19.73 -23.54
N GLY A 494 -20.26 -19.18 -24.69
CA GLY A 494 -21.21 -19.02 -25.82
C GLY A 494 -22.51 -18.22 -25.63
N TRP A 495 -22.61 -17.27 -24.69
CA TRP A 495 -23.76 -16.36 -24.57
C TRP A 495 -23.37 -14.94 -24.97
N HIS A 496 -23.69 -14.54 -26.20
CA HIS A 496 -23.71 -13.13 -26.62
C HIS A 496 -24.92 -12.44 -25.97
N VAL A 497 -24.68 -11.53 -25.02
CA VAL A 497 -25.67 -10.52 -24.65
C VAL A 497 -25.30 -9.24 -25.40
N PRO A 498 -26.05 -8.84 -26.46
CA PRO A 498 -25.75 -7.61 -27.17
C PRO A 498 -26.10 -6.42 -26.27
N LEU A 499 -25.09 -5.78 -25.68
CA LEU A 499 -25.25 -4.47 -25.10
C LEU A 499 -25.42 -3.45 -26.23
N LYS A 500 -26.67 -3.24 -26.67
CA LYS A 500 -27.03 -2.06 -27.45
C LYS A 500 -26.85 -0.83 -26.57
N SER A 501 -25.81 -0.04 -26.84
CA SER A 501 -25.63 1.28 -26.25
C SER A 501 -26.72 2.23 -26.75
N SER A 502 -27.84 2.34 -26.04
CA SER A 502 -28.76 3.47 -26.19
C SER A 502 -28.44 4.54 -25.15
N THR A 503 -27.39 5.33 -25.38
CA THR A 503 -27.19 6.59 -24.65
C THR A 503 -28.12 7.65 -25.26
N ARG A 504 -29.34 7.75 -24.74
CA ARG A 504 -30.08 9.02 -24.81
C ARG A 504 -29.45 9.95 -23.77
N ARG A 505 -28.92 11.08 -24.25
CA ARG A 505 -28.52 12.22 -23.42
C ARG A 505 -29.75 12.71 -22.64
N VAL A 506 -29.58 12.93 -21.34
CA VAL A 506 -30.33 13.92 -20.56
C VAL A 506 -29.31 14.86 -19.95
#